data_AF-A0A970KKH4-F1
#
_entry.id   AF-A0A970KKH4-F1
#
_cell.length_a   1.000
_cell.length_b   1.000
_cell.length_c   1.000
_cell.angle_alpha   90.00
_cell.angle_beta   90.00
_cell.angle_gamma   90.00
#
_symmetry.space_group_name_H-M   'P 1'
#
loop_
_entity.id
_entity.type
_entity.pdbx_description
1 polymer ?
#
loop_
_entity_poly.entity_id
_entity_poly.type
_entity_poly.pdbx_seq_one_letter_code
_entity_poly.pdbx_strand_id
1 'polypeptide(L)'
;MADDDMQGLLLMPEERIRPGLSAIIPVRRALEKVAREAGCTMAELCMRYALSYPAVASVLTGVDTPEQMRENLRVAAVGPLPAAVLERVRACVPVLPESLVRPALWGR
;
A
#
# COMPACT_ATOMS: atom_id res chain seq x y z
N MET A 1 -2.07 5.99 -15.35
CA MET A 1 -2.04 6.26 -13.91
C MET A 1 -0.67 6.81 -13.56
N ALA A 2 -0.58 8.00 -12.99
CA ALA A 2 0.72 8.64 -12.72
C ALA A 2 1.42 7.89 -11.58
N ASP A 3 2.66 7.46 -11.80
CA ASP A 3 3.54 6.83 -10.80
C ASP A 3 3.91 7.78 -9.63
N ASP A 4 3.40 9.00 -9.65
CA ASP A 4 3.79 10.10 -8.78
C ASP A 4 2.87 10.27 -7.57
N ASP A 5 2.20 9.20 -7.15
CA ASP A 5 1.40 9.17 -5.91
C ASP A 5 1.80 8.01 -4.99
N MET A 6 1.19 7.94 -3.80
CA MET A 6 1.52 6.94 -2.79
C MET A 6 1.20 5.51 -3.25
N GLN A 7 0.13 5.34 -4.02
CA GLN A 7 -0.25 4.03 -4.57
C GLN A 7 0.77 3.58 -5.62
N GLY A 8 1.16 4.48 -6.53
CA GLY A 8 2.23 4.28 -7.48
C GLY A 8 3.54 3.90 -6.77
N LEU A 9 3.95 4.69 -5.78
CA LEU A 9 5.18 4.45 -5.03
C LEU A 9 5.24 3.06 -4.41
N LEU A 10 4.13 2.53 -3.88
CA LEU A 10 4.08 1.19 -3.26
C LEU A 10 3.97 0.04 -4.25
N LEU A 11 3.33 0.24 -5.40
CA LEU A 11 2.93 -0.84 -6.31
C LEU A 11 3.75 -0.90 -7.61
N MET A 12 4.43 0.18 -8.00
CA MET A 12 5.25 0.20 -9.21
C MET A 12 6.54 -0.63 -9.06
N PRO A 13 7.14 -1.14 -10.15
CA PRO A 13 8.46 -1.77 -10.10
C PRO A 13 9.51 -0.89 -9.40
N GLU A 14 10.39 -1.49 -8.59
CA GLU A 14 11.39 -0.74 -7.82
C GLU A 14 12.32 0.09 -8.71
N GLU A 15 12.57 -0.36 -9.95
CA GLU A 15 13.41 0.30 -10.94
C GLU A 15 12.84 1.65 -11.39
N ARG A 16 11.54 1.88 -11.18
CA ARG A 16 10.86 3.15 -11.47
C ARG A 16 10.91 4.12 -10.28
N ILE A 17 11.40 3.69 -9.11
CA ILE A 17 11.54 4.56 -7.93
C ILE A 17 12.67 5.56 -8.18
N ARG A 18 12.31 6.84 -8.10
CA ARG A 18 13.27 7.94 -8.25
C ARG A 18 14.35 7.89 -7.16
N PRO A 19 15.61 8.28 -7.44
CA PRO A 19 16.69 8.23 -6.46
C PRO A 19 16.36 8.94 -5.14
N GLY A 20 15.64 10.08 -5.19
CA GLY A 20 15.21 10.84 -4.00
C GLY A 20 14.18 10.12 -3.11
N LEU A 21 13.54 9.06 -3.60
CA LEU A 21 12.58 8.24 -2.86
C LEU A 21 13.14 6.86 -2.49
N SER A 22 14.38 6.55 -2.88
CA SER A 22 15.00 5.23 -2.68
C SER A 22 15.01 4.75 -1.22
N ALA A 23 14.97 5.67 -0.26
CA ALA A 23 14.85 5.34 1.16
C ALA A 23 13.56 4.58 1.53
N ILE A 24 12.53 4.56 0.68
CA ILE A 24 11.31 3.76 0.89
C ILE A 24 11.51 2.27 0.60
N ILE A 25 12.51 1.91 -0.22
CA ILE A 25 12.71 0.55 -0.75
C ILE A 25 12.77 -0.51 0.37
N PRO A 26 13.54 -0.32 1.47
CA PRO A 26 13.58 -1.32 2.54
C PRO A 26 12.22 -1.56 3.19
N VAL A 27 11.40 -0.50 3.36
CA VAL A 27 10.06 -0.60 3.94
C VAL A 27 9.12 -1.32 2.98
N ARG A 28 9.18 -1.02 1.68
CA ARG A 28 8.43 -1.74 0.64
C ARG A 28 8.74 -3.23 0.66
N ARG A 29 10.01 -3.62 0.63
CA ARG A 29 10.42 -5.03 0.66
C ARG A 29 9.95 -5.74 1.93
N ALA A 30 9.96 -5.05 3.08
CA ALA A 30 9.43 -5.60 4.33
C ALA A 30 7.91 -5.85 4.23
N LEU A 31 7.15 -4.91 3.68
CA LEU A 31 5.72 -5.06 3.45
C LEU A 31 5.41 -6.16 2.41
N GLU A 32 6.16 -6.25 1.32
CA GLU A 32 6.03 -7.33 0.33
C GLU A 32 6.26 -8.72 0.95
N LYS A 33 7.25 -8.83 1.85
CA LYS A 33 7.48 -10.06 2.61
C LYS A 33 6.27 -10.40 3.48
N VAL A 34 5.67 -9.41 4.16
CA VAL A 34 4.45 -9.61 4.97
C VAL A 34 3.28 -10.06 4.08
N ALA A 35 3.07 -9.39 2.94
CA ALA A 35 2.01 -9.75 1.98
C ALA A 35 2.16 -11.20 1.51
N ARG A 36 3.37 -11.57 1.07
CA ARG A 36 3.69 -12.93 0.62
C ARG A 36 3.43 -13.99 1.69
N GLU A 37 3.87 -13.74 2.92
CA GLU A 37 3.65 -14.67 4.03
C GLU A 37 2.19 -14.73 4.49
N ALA A 38 1.41 -13.68 4.26
CA ALA A 38 -0.03 -13.64 4.49
C ALA A 38 -0.85 -14.22 3.31
N GLY A 39 -0.20 -14.63 2.21
CA GLY A 39 -0.85 -15.18 1.03
C GLY A 39 -1.65 -14.16 0.22
N CYS A 40 -1.26 -12.88 0.25
CA CYS A 40 -1.91 -11.82 -0.52
C CYS A 40 -0.90 -10.97 -1.31
N THR A 41 -1.40 -10.21 -2.27
CA THR A 41 -0.61 -9.22 -3.00
C THR A 41 -0.37 -7.96 -2.15
N MET A 42 0.58 -7.11 -2.58
CA MET A 42 0.81 -5.82 -1.93
C MET A 42 -0.43 -4.91 -1.97
N ALA A 43 -1.15 -4.90 -3.09
CA ALA A 43 -2.37 -4.11 -3.25
C ALA A 43 -3.47 -4.58 -2.27
N GLU A 44 -3.65 -5.89 -2.15
CA GLU A 44 -4.56 -6.49 -1.16
C GLU A 44 -4.16 -6.14 0.27
N LEU A 45 -2.87 -6.23 0.60
CA LEU A 45 -2.36 -5.87 1.93
C LEU A 45 -2.71 -4.41 2.26
N CYS A 46 -2.47 -3.48 1.34
CA CYS A 46 -2.75 -2.06 1.53
C CYS A 46 -4.25 -1.77 1.72
N MET A 47 -5.10 -2.34 0.86
CA MET A 47 -6.55 -2.14 0.94
C MET A 47 -7.12 -2.73 2.23
N ARG A 48 -6.72 -3.96 2.58
CA ARG A 48 -7.17 -4.64 3.79
C ARG A 48 -6.62 -3.98 5.05
N TYR A 49 -5.43 -3.38 4.99
CA TYR A 49 -4.90 -2.55 6.09
C TYR A 49 -5.82 -1.36 6.36
N ALA A 50 -6.26 -0.64 5.32
CA ALA A 50 -7.20 0.47 5.47
C ALA A 50 -8.55 0.00 6.07
N LEU A 51 -9.05 -1.17 5.63
CA LEU A 51 -10.26 -1.80 6.18
C LEU A 51 -10.10 -2.30 7.63
N SER A 52 -8.86 -2.44 8.12
CA SER A 52 -8.59 -2.97 9.47
C SER A 52 -8.72 -1.93 10.58
N TYR A 53 -8.93 -0.65 10.24
CA TYR A 53 -9.04 0.40 11.24
C TYR A 53 -10.50 0.55 11.69
N PRO A 54 -10.84 0.32 12.99
CA PRO A 54 -12.23 0.31 13.44
C PRO A 54 -13.01 1.61 13.20
N ALA A 55 -12.31 2.75 13.11
CA ALA A 55 -12.93 4.05 12.85
C ALA A 55 -13.17 4.32 11.34
N VAL A 56 -12.71 3.44 10.46
CA VAL A 56 -12.94 3.57 9.01
C VAL A 56 -14.29 2.97 8.68
N ALA A 57 -15.27 3.81 8.33
CA ALA A 57 -16.59 3.37 7.88
C ALA A 57 -16.59 2.86 6.43
N SER A 58 -15.70 3.41 5.60
CA SER A 58 -15.55 3.02 4.19
C SER A 58 -14.14 3.34 3.69
N VAL A 59 -13.67 2.55 2.72
CA VAL A 59 -12.41 2.80 2.01
C VAL A 59 -12.74 3.35 0.63
N LEU A 60 -12.26 4.56 0.34
CA LEU A 60 -12.32 5.15 -0.99
C LEU A 60 -11.18 4.56 -1.84
N THR A 61 -11.52 4.02 -3.00
CA THR A 61 -10.54 3.47 -3.95
C THR A 61 -10.76 4.05 -5.34
N GLY A 62 -9.67 4.44 -6.01
CA GLY A 62 -9.67 4.81 -7.42
C GLY A 62 -9.60 3.58 -8.32
N VAL A 63 -10.26 3.62 -9.47
CA VAL A 63 -10.17 2.60 -10.53
C VAL A 63 -10.24 3.28 -11.90
N ASP A 64 -9.42 2.81 -12.82
CA ASP A 64 -9.45 3.23 -14.23
C ASP A 64 -10.29 2.27 -15.09
N THR A 65 -10.48 1.02 -14.64
CA THR A 65 -11.18 -0.02 -15.41
C THR A 65 -12.21 -0.82 -14.58
N PRO A 66 -13.23 -1.41 -15.22
CA PRO A 66 -14.18 -2.31 -14.55
C PRO A 66 -13.53 -3.53 -13.90
N GLU A 67 -12.44 -4.05 -14.46
CA GLU A 67 -11.70 -5.20 -13.92
C GLU A 67 -11.04 -4.85 -12.59
N GLN A 68 -10.45 -3.66 -12.48
CA GLN A 68 -9.92 -3.14 -11.21
C GLN A 68 -11.04 -2.95 -10.18
N MET A 69 -12.23 -2.51 -10.59
CA MET A 69 -13.39 -2.42 -9.70
C MET A 69 -13.79 -3.79 -9.15
N ARG A 70 -13.89 -4.82 -10.01
CA ARG A 70 -14.23 -6.18 -9.57
C ARG A 70 -13.19 -6.74 -8.60
N GLU A 71 -11.92 -6.46 -8.85
CA GLU A 71 -10.84 -6.87 -7.94
C GLU A 71 -10.96 -6.17 -6.58
N ASN A 72 -11.16 -4.86 -6.55
CA ASN A 72 -11.36 -4.13 -5.30
C ASN A 72 -12.56 -4.65 -4.50
N LEU A 73 -13.67 -4.95 -5.17
CA LEU A 73 -14.85 -5.55 -4.53
C LEU A 73 -14.53 -6.94 -3.95
N ARG A 74 -13.77 -7.77 -4.69
CA ARG A 74 -13.33 -9.08 -4.21
C ARG A 74 -12.48 -8.93 -2.94
N VAL A 75 -11.53 -8.02 -2.93
CA VAL A 75 -10.65 -7.76 -1.78
C VAL A 75 -11.44 -7.21 -0.58
N ALA A 76 -12.38 -6.28 -0.82
CA ALA A 76 -13.25 -5.75 0.22
C ALA A 76 -14.10 -6.85 0.87
N ALA A 77 -14.58 -7.82 0.09
CA ALA A 77 -15.34 -8.95 0.60
C ALA A 77 -14.51 -9.91 1.47
N VAL A 78 -13.19 -9.99 1.27
CA VAL A 78 -12.28 -10.72 2.18
C VAL A 78 -12.21 -10.03 3.56
N GLY A 79 -12.38 -8.71 3.60
CA GLY A 79 -12.43 -7.93 4.83
C GLY A 79 -11.05 -7.63 5.43
N PRO A 80 -11.00 -7.23 6.72
CA PRO A 80 -9.78 -6.73 7.35
C PRO A 80 -8.67 -7.78 7.43
N LEU A 81 -7.44 -7.32 7.70
CA LEU A 81 -6.31 -8.19 7.97
C LEU A 81 -6.49 -8.92 9.31
N PRO A 82 -6.04 -10.18 9.43
CA PRO A 82 -5.90 -10.82 10.73
C PRO A 82 -4.99 -9.97 11.63
N ALA A 83 -5.30 -9.91 12.94
CA ALA A 83 -4.58 -9.08 13.90
C ALA A 83 -3.05 -9.30 13.85
N ALA A 84 -2.60 -10.55 13.74
CA ALA A 84 -1.18 -10.88 13.62
C ALA A 84 -0.51 -10.27 12.37
N VAL A 85 -1.22 -10.19 11.24
CA VAL A 85 -0.70 -9.57 10.01
C VAL A 85 -0.68 -8.05 10.17
N LEU A 86 -1.74 -7.47 10.76
CA LEU A 86 -1.81 -6.03 11.03
C LEU A 86 -0.66 -5.55 11.93
N GLU A 87 -0.34 -6.28 13.00
CA GLU A 87 0.77 -5.95 13.89
C GLU A 87 2.13 -6.03 13.18
N ARG A 88 2.30 -7.00 12.27
CA ARG A 88 3.51 -7.09 11.46
C ARG A 88 3.65 -5.91 10.50
N VAL A 89 2.56 -5.48 9.86
CA VAL A 89 2.58 -4.27 9.01
C VAL A 89 2.99 -3.04 9.83
N ARG A 90 2.41 -2.86 11.02
CA ARG A 90 2.75 -1.75 11.93
C ARG A 90 4.21 -1.77 12.38
N ALA A 91 4.77 -2.95 12.63
CA ALA A 91 6.17 -3.10 13.01
C ALA A 91 7.14 -2.83 11.85
N CYS A 92 6.71 -2.99 10.59
CA CYS A 92 7.56 -2.80 9.41
C CYS A 92 7.69 -1.33 8.96
N VAL A 93 6.72 -0.47 9.33
CA VAL A 93 6.65 0.91 8.83
C VAL A 93 7.05 1.88 9.95
N PRO A 94 8.26 2.47 9.91
CA PRO A 94 8.65 3.48 10.88
C PRO A 94 7.94 4.82 10.60
N VAL A 95 8.17 5.80 11.48
CA VAL A 95 7.85 7.19 11.14
C VAL A 95 8.74 7.61 9.97
N LEU A 96 8.12 7.84 8.83
CA LEU A 96 8.80 8.27 7.61
C LEU A 96 8.88 9.80 7.55
N PRO A 97 9.96 10.37 6.99
CA PRO A 97 10.03 11.80 6.73
C PRO A 97 8.96 12.21 5.72
N GLU A 98 8.44 13.45 5.87
CA GLU A 98 7.37 13.98 5.03
C GLU A 98 7.73 13.93 3.52
N SER A 99 9.01 14.10 3.19
CA SER A 99 9.55 14.01 1.83
C SER A 99 9.32 12.65 1.16
N LEU A 100 9.07 11.57 1.93
CA LEU A 100 8.79 10.23 1.38
C LEU A 100 7.30 9.90 1.32
N VAL A 101 6.44 10.62 2.04
CA VAL A 101 5.01 10.30 2.14
C VAL A 101 4.10 11.33 1.48
N ARG A 102 4.61 12.54 1.21
CA ARG A 102 3.82 13.63 0.61
C ARG A 102 4.21 13.83 -0.86
N PRO A 103 3.38 13.37 -1.83
CA PRO A 103 3.65 13.50 -3.26
C PRO A 103 4.04 14.90 -3.73
N ALA A 104 3.46 15.95 -3.12
CA ALA A 104 3.78 17.34 -3.42
C ALA A 104 5.27 17.71 -3.19
N LEU A 105 6.03 16.91 -2.44
CA LEU A 105 7.46 17.12 -2.17
C LEU A 105 8.39 16.32 -3.08
N TRP A 106 7.87 15.45 -3.96
CA TRP A 106 8.71 14.50 -4.70
C TRP A 106 9.44 15.11 -5.90
N GLY A 107 9.26 16.42 -6.14
CA GLY A 107 9.70 17.08 -7.36
C GLY A 107 8.92 16.57 -8.58
N ARG A 108 8.96 17.34 -9.67
CA ARG A 108 8.58 16.81 -10.97
C ARG A 108 9.81 16.18 -11.62
#